data_AF-A0A1V0U3U0-F1
#
_entry.id   AF-A0A1V0U3U0-F1
#
_cell.length_a   1.000
_cell.length_b   1.000
_cell.length_c   1.000
_cell.angle_alpha   90.00
_cell.angle_beta   90.00
_cell.angle_gamma   90.00
#
_symmetry.space_group_name_H-M   'P 1'
#
loop_
_entity.id
_entity.type
_entity.pdbx_description
1 polymer ?
#
loop_
_entity_poly.entity_id
_entity_poly.type
_entity_poly.pdbx_seq_one_letter_code
_entity_poly.pdbx_strand_id
1 'polypeptide(L)'
;MAELTTLLEDEGEHELAICVRDVHLVAMCNCDDGFCQSIHTAVHQQGKPYGEGHRCVPLSPSKGTLVLDVVYGRIMYIEILDRAPMHSLKP
;
A
#
# COMPACT_ATOMS: atom_id res chain seq x y z
N MET A 1 -0.48 10.49 -3.24
CA MET A 1 0.61 10.65 -2.25
C MET A 1 0.15 11.42 -1.02
N ALA A 2 -0.39 12.63 -1.14
CA ALA A 2 -0.78 13.44 0.03
C ALA A 2 -1.69 12.71 1.04
N GLU A 3 -2.77 12.06 0.58
CA GLU A 3 -3.69 11.34 1.48
C GLU A 3 -2.99 10.22 2.27
N LEU A 4 -2.22 9.37 1.60
CA LEU A 4 -1.56 8.23 2.24
C LEU A 4 -0.53 8.70 3.29
N THR A 5 0.19 9.78 3.01
CA THR A 5 1.09 10.40 4.00
C THR A 5 0.32 10.91 5.22
N THR A 6 -0.78 11.64 5.03
CA THR A 6 -1.61 12.13 6.15
C THR A 6 -2.18 10.99 6.98
N LEU A 7 -2.70 9.94 6.34
CA LEU A 7 -3.22 8.78 7.06
C LEU A 7 -2.15 8.07 7.89
N LEU A 8 -0.90 8.00 7.40
CA LEU A 8 0.20 7.45 8.18
C LEU A 8 0.58 8.34 9.36
N GLU A 9 0.59 9.66 9.17
CA GLU A 9 0.83 10.62 10.26
C GLU A 9 -0.26 10.50 11.35
N ASP A 10 -1.53 10.41 10.95
CA ASP A 10 -2.68 10.28 11.87
C ASP A 10 -2.63 8.96 12.68
N GLU A 11 -2.15 7.87 12.08
CA GLU A 11 -1.93 6.58 12.75
C GLU A 11 -0.61 6.52 13.55
N GLY A 12 0.16 7.62 13.58
CA GLY A 12 1.44 7.72 14.32
C GLY A 12 2.64 7.08 13.63
N GLU A 13 2.50 6.66 12.37
CA GLU A 13 3.49 5.97 11.55
C GLU A 13 4.42 6.95 10.82
N HIS A 14 5.05 7.85 11.58
CA HIS A 14 5.83 8.98 11.06
C HIS A 14 6.98 8.57 10.12
N GLU A 15 7.69 7.48 10.45
CA GLU A 15 8.77 6.98 9.58
C GLU A 15 8.21 6.46 8.24
N LEU A 16 7.10 5.74 8.28
CA LEU A 16 6.42 5.29 7.06
C LEU A 16 5.86 6.46 6.26
N ALA A 17 5.36 7.52 6.91
CA ALA A 17 4.90 8.74 6.25
C ALA A 17 6.01 9.46 5.46
N ILE A 18 7.27 9.30 5.88
CA ILE A 18 8.44 9.72 5.12
C ILE A 18 8.72 8.73 3.99
N CYS A 19 8.90 7.45 4.32
CA CYS A 19 9.29 6.40 3.36
C CYS A 19 8.28 6.22 2.21
N VAL A 20 7.00 6.45 2.47
CA VAL A 20 5.95 6.26 1.45
C VAL A 20 6.12 7.19 0.26
N ARG A 21 6.81 8.32 0.43
CA ARG A 21 7.08 9.28 -0.65
C ARG A 21 8.01 8.72 -1.71
N ASP A 22 8.83 7.73 -1.35
CA ASP A 22 9.80 7.06 -2.22
C ASP A 22 9.35 5.66 -2.65
N VAL A 23 8.07 5.32 -2.45
CA VAL A 23 7.52 4.04 -2.89
C VAL A 23 7.46 3.99 -4.41
N HIS A 24 8.01 2.92 -4.97
CA HIS A 24 7.92 2.61 -6.39
C HIS A 24 6.83 1.58 -6.67
N LEU A 25 6.06 1.81 -7.73
CA LEU A 25 5.16 0.78 -8.27
C LEU A 25 6.00 -0.30 -8.98
N VAL A 26 6.00 -1.52 -8.44
CA VAL A 26 6.65 -2.68 -9.08
C VAL A 26 5.66 -3.43 -9.95
N ALA A 27 4.45 -3.67 -9.43
CA ALA A 27 3.37 -4.33 -10.16
C ALA A 27 2.01 -3.95 -9.57
N MET A 28 0.97 -3.98 -10.41
CA MET A 28 -0.41 -4.00 -9.94
C MET A 28 -0.76 -5.42 -9.47
N CYS A 29 -1.68 -5.54 -8.51
CA CYS A 29 -2.35 -6.80 -8.23
C CYS A 29 -3.06 -7.30 -9.49
N ASN A 30 -3.03 -8.61 -9.71
CA ASN A 30 -3.57 -9.26 -10.90
C ASN A 30 -4.79 -10.13 -10.61
N CYS A 31 -5.48 -9.91 -9.48
CA CYS A 31 -6.80 -10.49 -9.28
C CYS A 31 -7.79 -9.87 -10.27
N ASP A 32 -8.73 -10.67 -10.75
CA ASP A 32 -9.78 -10.22 -11.68
C ASP A 32 -10.93 -9.47 -10.97
N ASP A 33 -10.71 -9.07 -9.72
CA ASP A 33 -11.68 -8.37 -8.89
C ASP A 33 -11.72 -6.87 -9.25
N GLY A 34 -12.85 -6.42 -9.79
CA GLY A 34 -13.02 -5.03 -10.23
C GLY A 34 -12.97 -3.96 -9.12
N PHE A 35 -12.98 -4.37 -7.85
CA PHE A 35 -12.83 -3.48 -6.69
C PHE A 35 -11.37 -3.33 -6.22
N CYS A 36 -10.47 -4.21 -6.68
CA CYS A 36 -9.08 -4.24 -6.23
C CYS A 36 -8.18 -3.41 -7.14
N GLN A 37 -7.38 -2.55 -6.52
CA GLN A 37 -6.40 -1.70 -7.19
C GLN A 37 -5.05 -1.73 -6.46
N SER A 38 -4.84 -2.78 -5.68
CA SER A 38 -3.68 -2.95 -4.81
C SER A 38 -2.38 -3.02 -5.59
N ILE A 39 -1.28 -2.62 -4.96
CA ILE A 39 0.03 -2.50 -5.62
C ILE A 39 1.14 -3.19 -4.84
N HIS A 40 2.03 -3.85 -5.58
CA HIS A 40 3.31 -4.34 -5.08
C HIS A 40 4.36 -3.24 -5.21
N THR A 41 5.12 -3.03 -4.15
CA THR A 41 6.17 -1.99 -4.06
C THR A 41 7.57 -2.59 -3.96
N ALA A 42 7.65 -3.92 -3.89
CA ALA A 42 8.87 -4.71 -3.95
C ALA A 42 8.59 -6.04 -4.66
N VAL A 43 9.63 -6.68 -5.19
CA VAL A 43 9.53 -8.03 -5.72
C VAL A 43 9.31 -8.99 -4.56
N HIS A 44 8.22 -9.77 -4.63
CA HIS A 44 7.90 -10.82 -3.67
C HIS A 44 7.34 -12.04 -4.41
N GLN A 45 7.66 -13.24 -3.91
CA GLN A 45 7.16 -14.46 -4.53
C GLN A 45 5.70 -14.68 -4.13
N GLN A 46 4.81 -14.75 -5.14
CA GLN A 46 3.39 -15.01 -4.92
C GLN A 46 3.18 -16.33 -4.15
N GLY A 47 2.24 -16.31 -3.20
CA GLY A 47 1.89 -17.46 -2.36
C GLY A 47 2.87 -17.75 -1.21
N LYS A 48 3.93 -16.95 -1.04
CA LYS A 48 4.80 -17.03 0.13
C LYS A 48 4.47 -15.95 1.17
N PRO A 49 4.54 -16.25 2.47
CA PRO A 49 4.45 -15.21 3.49
C PRO A 49 5.67 -14.29 3.43
N TYR A 50 5.53 -13.05 3.92
CA TYR A 50 6.64 -12.09 4.01
C TYR A 50 7.69 -12.47 5.05
N GLY A 51 7.32 -13.22 6.09
CA GLY A 51 8.23 -13.71 7.12
C GLY A 51 8.39 -12.77 8.31
N GLU A 52 9.52 -12.91 9.01
CA GLU A 52 9.81 -12.13 10.23
C GLU A 52 9.84 -10.62 9.94
N GLY A 53 9.36 -9.83 10.90
CA GLY A 53 9.27 -8.38 10.77
C GLY A 53 8.11 -7.89 9.92
N HIS A 54 7.31 -8.79 9.34
CA HIS A 54 6.05 -8.45 8.69
C HIS A 54 5.02 -7.96 9.71
N ARG A 55 4.37 -6.84 9.39
CA ARG A 55 3.17 -6.35 10.04
C ARG A 55 2.25 -5.69 9.03
N CYS A 56 0.96 -5.73 9.31
CA CYS A 56 -0.03 -4.94 8.58
C CYS A 56 -0.27 -3.60 9.30
N VAL A 57 -0.42 -2.54 8.52
CA VAL A 57 -0.74 -1.19 9.00
C VAL A 57 -2.08 -0.80 8.38
N PRO A 58 -3.20 -1.08 9.07
CA PRO A 58 -4.50 -0.59 8.63
C PRO A 58 -4.54 0.93 8.80
N LEU A 59 -5.03 1.62 7.78
CA LEU A 59 -5.24 3.06 7.82
C LEU A 59 -6.73 3.37 7.86
N SER A 60 -7.08 4.57 8.29
CA SER A 60 -8.47 5.01 8.46
C SER A 60 -8.92 6.01 7.38
N PRO A 61 -8.99 5.63 6.08
CA PRO A 61 -9.47 6.54 5.04
C PRO A 61 -10.98 6.79 5.17
N SER A 62 -11.43 7.93 4.63
CA SER A 62 -12.87 8.23 4.59
C SER A 62 -13.70 7.30 3.67
N LYS A 63 -13.04 6.56 2.77
CA LYS A 63 -13.66 5.64 1.81
C LYS A 63 -12.77 4.45 1.48
N GLY A 64 -13.41 3.28 1.34
CA GLY A 64 -12.76 2.03 0.96
C GLY A 64 -11.75 1.55 1.99
N THR A 65 -10.91 0.61 1.56
CA THR A 65 -9.86 0.00 2.40
C THR A 65 -8.49 0.48 1.96
N LEU A 66 -7.62 0.73 2.94
CA LEU A 66 -6.22 1.04 2.75
C LEU A 66 -5.39 0.35 3.84
N VAL A 67 -4.58 -0.63 3.48
CA VAL A 67 -3.71 -1.37 4.40
C VAL A 67 -2.32 -1.49 3.80
N LEU A 68 -1.27 -1.27 4.60
CA LEU A 68 0.11 -1.50 4.16
C LEU A 68 0.63 -2.81 4.75
N ASP A 69 1.26 -3.65 3.92
CA ASP A 69 2.16 -4.67 4.43
C ASP A 69 3.56 -4.10 4.53
N VAL A 70 4.12 -4.15 5.73
CA VAL A 70 5.43 -3.58 6.05
C VAL A 70 6.34 -4.67 6.57
N VAL A 71 7.58 -4.70 6.09
CA VAL A 71 8.63 -5.60 6.57
C VAL A 71 9.83 -4.76 6.99
N TYR A 72 10.13 -4.75 8.29
CA TYR A 72 11.22 -3.93 8.87
C TYR A 72 11.21 -2.46 8.41
N GLY A 73 10.03 -1.84 8.40
CA GLY A 73 9.85 -0.44 7.99
C GLY A 73 9.76 -0.21 6.48
N ARG A 74 9.97 -1.24 5.65
CA ARG A 74 9.76 -1.16 4.20
C ARG A 74 8.32 -1.53 3.85
N ILE A 75 7.63 -0.65 3.13
CA ILE A 75 6.32 -0.94 2.53
C ILE A 75 6.54 -1.92 1.38
N MET A 76 5.92 -3.11 1.44
CA MET A 76 6.03 -4.19 0.47
C MET A 76 4.80 -4.30 -0.44
N TYR A 77 3.63 -3.94 0.11
CA TYR A 77 2.35 -3.99 -0.58
C TYR A 77 1.41 -2.92 -0.01
N ILE A 78 0.57 -2.38 -0.88
CA ILE A 78 -0.48 -1.43 -0.52
C ILE A 78 -1.79 -2.02 -1.01
N GLU A 79 -2.62 -2.46 -0.07
CA GLU A 79 -3.97 -2.93 -0.34
C GLU A 79 -4.89 -1.73 -0.56
N ILE A 80 -5.59 -1.72 -1.70
CA ILE A 80 -6.48 -0.63 -2.13
C ILE A 80 -7.75 -1.28 -2.66
N LEU A 81 -8.82 -1.27 -1.86
CA LEU A 81 -10.09 -1.92 -2.20
C LEU A 81 -11.26 -0.94 -2.12
N ASP A 82 -12.26 -1.09 -3.00
CA ASP A 82 -13.52 -0.34 -2.98
C ASP A 82 -13.34 1.19 -3.07
N ARG A 83 -12.37 1.62 -3.86
CA ARG A 83 -12.06 3.03 -4.11
C ARG A 83 -12.29 3.39 -5.57
N ALA A 84 -12.44 4.69 -5.84
CA ALA A 84 -12.51 5.19 -7.21
C ALA A 84 -11.26 4.74 -8.01
N PRO A 85 -11.38 4.51 -9.32
CA PRO A 85 -10.24 4.11 -10.15
C PRO A 85 -9.05 5.06 -9.99
N MET A 86 -7.86 4.51 -9.76
CA MET A 86 -6.63 5.27 -9.75
C MET A 86 -6.39 5.81 -11.15
N HIS A 87 -6.36 7.13 -11.27
CA HIS A 87 -5.98 7.77 -12.51
C HIS A 87 -4.47 7.62 -12.71
N SER A 88 -4.06 6.72 -13.59
CA SER A 88 -2.76 6.81 -14.24
C SER A 88 -2.77 8.11 -15.05
N LEU A 89 -1.85 9.04 -14.75
CA LEU A 89 -1.46 10.04 -15.73
C LEU A 89 -0.88 9.25 -16.90
N LYS A 90 -1.62 9.19 -18.02
CA LYS A 90 -1.06 8.69 -19.28
C LYS A 90 0.26 9.44 -19.53
N PRO A 91 1.33 8.73 -19.95
CA PRO A 91 2.58 9.38 -20.32
C PRO A 91 2.37 10.39 -21.46
#